data_AF-A0A2V6GQ41-F1
#
_entry.id   AF-A0A2V6GQ41-F1
#
_cell.length_a   1.000
_cell.length_b   1.000
_cell.length_c   1.000
_cell.angle_alpha   90.00
_cell.angle_beta   90.00
_cell.angle_gamma   90.00
#
_symmetry.space_group_name_H-M   'P 1'
#
loop_
_entity.id
_entity.type
_entity.pdbx_description
1 polymer ?
#
loop_
_entity_poly.entity_id
_entity_poly.type
_entity_poly.pdbx_seq_one_letter_code
_entity_poly.pdbx_strand_id
1 'polypeptide(L)'
;MPREREERPNAGGKSPSDARKRTVDLALVRKFRGLRARALKHSYERRRRFQAVAARCERQNRQRQKVRRRQTAATVMAMTVSELPALNASLNSISTIFIAMGWYFIRHGAWRRHMACMTTALISSTGFLAGYIIYHVHVGEKSSGYRGWIAAIYFPMLASHVLLAFATLPLVILTLIPVFRSRWDRHRRIARWTIPIWLYVSVTGVLVYLMLYKWFPPPNLALGH
;
A
#
# COMPACT_ATOMS: atom_id res chain seq x y z
N MET A 1 -47.49 17.59 92.00
CA MET A 1 -48.12 18.84 91.52
C MET A 1 -47.58 20.01 92.34
N PRO A 2 -47.27 21.16 91.71
CA PRO A 2 -48.27 22.23 91.58
C PRO A 2 -48.39 22.85 90.17
N ARG A 3 -49.39 23.72 90.02
CA ARG A 3 -50.18 24.06 88.81
C ARG A 3 -49.62 25.14 87.87
N GLU A 4 -50.03 24.94 86.63
CA GLU A 4 -50.30 25.84 85.48
C GLU A 4 -50.27 27.37 85.70
N ARG A 5 -49.71 28.07 84.69
CA ARG A 5 -50.35 29.27 84.13
C ARG A 5 -50.09 29.34 82.61
N GLU A 6 -51.19 29.43 81.89
CA GLU A 6 -51.32 29.49 80.44
C GLU A 6 -51.09 30.95 79.97
N GLU A 7 -50.16 31.16 79.02
CA GLU A 7 -50.03 32.41 78.29
C GLU A 7 -49.83 32.07 76.81
N ARG A 8 -50.91 32.16 76.03
CA ARG A 8 -50.81 32.18 74.57
C ARG A 8 -50.37 33.58 74.16
N PRO A 9 -49.42 33.69 73.23
CA PRO A 9 -49.61 34.67 72.18
C PRO A 9 -49.42 34.09 70.78
N ASN A 10 -50.46 34.35 70.00
CA ASN A 10 -50.33 35.03 68.72
C ASN A 10 -49.67 34.23 67.60
N ALA A 11 -50.43 33.29 67.06
CA ALA A 11 -50.27 32.81 65.70
C ALA A 11 -50.55 33.99 64.74
N GLY A 12 -49.52 34.79 64.50
CA GLY A 12 -49.50 35.83 63.48
C GLY A 12 -49.95 35.22 62.15
N GLY A 13 -51.20 35.51 61.80
CA GLY A 13 -51.82 35.07 60.57
C GLY A 13 -50.96 35.50 59.40
N LYS A 14 -50.39 34.53 58.68
CA LYS A 14 -49.80 34.78 57.36
C LYS A 14 -50.90 35.38 56.50
N SER A 15 -50.78 36.69 56.21
CA SER A 15 -51.76 37.45 55.45
C SER A 15 -52.14 36.72 54.14
N PRO A 16 -53.43 36.68 53.76
CA PRO A 16 -53.90 36.00 52.54
C PRO A 16 -53.17 36.42 51.25
N SER A 17 -52.58 37.62 51.26
CA SER A 17 -51.74 38.16 50.19
C SER A 17 -50.45 37.36 49.98
N ASP A 18 -49.80 36.89 51.05
CA ASP A 18 -48.52 36.17 50.97
C ASP A 18 -48.67 34.71 50.51
N ALA A 19 -49.77 34.06 50.88
CA ALA A 19 -50.08 32.71 50.41
C ALA A 19 -50.41 32.71 48.91
N ARG A 20 -51.19 33.70 48.45
CA ARG A 20 -51.52 33.86 47.03
C ARG A 20 -50.27 34.15 46.19
N LYS A 21 -49.38 35.05 46.65
CA LYS A 21 -48.10 35.35 45.96
C LYS A 21 -47.22 34.12 45.80
N ARG A 22 -47.00 33.34 46.88
CA ARG A 22 -46.21 32.09 46.83
C ARG A 22 -46.79 31.06 45.87
N THR A 23 -48.12 30.95 45.79
CA THR A 23 -48.78 29.96 44.93
C THR A 23 -48.63 30.33 43.44
N VAL A 24 -48.78 31.62 43.12
CA VAL A 24 -48.54 32.14 41.77
C VAL A 24 -47.06 31.97 41.38
N ASP A 25 -46.13 32.24 42.30
CA ASP A 25 -44.69 32.06 42.07
C ASP A 25 -44.33 30.58 41.81
N LEU A 26 -44.90 29.66 42.60
CA LEU A 26 -44.69 28.22 42.42
C LEU A 26 -45.26 27.71 41.08
N ALA A 27 -46.43 28.21 40.68
CA ALA A 27 -47.07 27.87 39.42
C ALA A 27 -46.26 28.39 38.23
N LEU A 28 -45.71 29.61 38.33
CA LEU A 28 -44.85 30.22 37.32
C LEU A 28 -43.54 29.42 37.18
N VAL A 29 -42.87 29.09 38.29
CA VAL A 29 -41.65 28.27 38.30
C VAL A 29 -41.89 26.88 37.70
N ARG A 30 -43.02 26.24 38.01
CA ARG A 30 -43.41 24.95 37.40
C ARG A 30 -43.66 25.07 35.90
N LYS A 31 -44.32 26.14 35.44
CA LYS A 31 -44.56 26.41 34.01
C LYS A 31 -43.25 26.66 33.26
N PHE A 32 -42.34 27.45 33.82
CA PHE A 32 -41.00 27.67 33.26
C PHE A 32 -40.15 26.40 33.23
N ARG A 33 -40.16 25.58 34.29
CA ARG A 33 -39.48 24.27 34.28
C ARG A 33 -40.06 23.35 33.20
N GLY A 34 -41.38 23.29 33.04
CA GLY A 34 -42.04 22.49 32.00
C GLY A 34 -41.78 22.99 30.57
N LEU A 35 -41.70 24.31 30.37
CA LEU A 35 -41.31 24.91 29.09
C LEU A 35 -39.83 24.63 28.76
N ARG A 36 -38.94 24.79 29.75
CA ARG A 36 -37.51 24.50 29.62
C ARG A 36 -37.26 23.01 29.35
N ALA A 37 -37.96 22.11 30.04
CA ALA A 37 -37.89 20.67 29.79
C ALA A 37 -38.34 20.30 28.36
N ARG A 38 -39.41 20.92 27.85
CA ARG A 38 -39.88 20.72 26.47
C ARG A 38 -38.90 21.27 25.43
N ALA A 39 -38.35 22.46 25.66
CA ALA A 39 -37.32 23.04 24.79
C ALA A 39 -36.04 22.21 24.76
N LEU A 40 -35.60 21.66 25.90
CA LEU A 40 -34.45 20.76 25.98
C LEU A 40 -34.72 19.42 25.29
N LYS A 41 -35.91 18.82 25.47
CA LYS A 41 -36.30 17.58 24.78
C LYS A 41 -36.33 17.78 23.26
N HIS A 42 -36.92 18.87 22.79
CA HIS A 42 -36.95 19.21 21.37
C HIS A 42 -35.55 19.45 20.80
N SER A 43 -34.66 20.09 21.56
CA SER A 43 -33.25 20.30 21.16
C SER A 43 -32.46 18.99 21.11
N TYR A 44 -32.72 18.08 22.07
CA TYR A 44 -32.11 16.75 22.12
C TYR A 44 -32.56 15.87 20.96
N GLU A 45 -33.86 15.80 20.68
CA GLU A 45 -34.38 15.02 19.55
C GLU A 45 -33.87 15.54 18.20
N ARG A 46 -33.77 16.86 18.04
CA ARG A 46 -33.19 17.49 16.85
C ARG A 46 -31.72 17.09 16.68
N ARG A 47 -30.91 17.19 17.74
CA ARG A 47 -29.49 16.74 17.74
C ARG A 47 -29.35 15.26 17.44
N ARG A 48 -30.20 14.40 18.02
CA ARG A 48 -30.19 12.95 17.78
C ARG A 48 -30.51 12.61 16.32
N ARG A 49 -31.48 13.28 15.70
CA ARG A 49 -31.80 13.11 14.27
C ARG A 49 -30.63 13.54 13.38
N PHE A 50 -30.01 14.70 13.67
CA PHE A 50 -28.82 15.14 12.94
C PHE A 50 -27.65 14.17 13.09
N GLN A 51 -27.38 13.67 14.30
CA GLN A 51 -26.33 12.68 14.55
C GLN A 51 -26.61 11.34 13.83
N ALA A 52 -27.86 10.89 13.79
CA ALA A 52 -28.23 9.67 13.08
C ALA A 52 -28.02 9.80 11.56
N VAL A 53 -28.37 10.96 10.98
CA VAL A 53 -28.14 11.25 9.57
C VAL A 53 -26.65 11.36 9.26
N ALA A 54 -25.89 12.07 10.10
CA ALA A 54 -24.43 12.19 9.97
C ALA A 54 -23.74 10.82 10.03
N ALA A 55 -24.11 9.97 10.99
CA ALA A 55 -23.58 8.61 11.11
C ALA A 55 -23.92 7.74 9.89
N ARG A 56 -25.13 7.89 9.31
CA ARG A 56 -25.52 7.19 8.08
C ARG A 56 -24.70 7.68 6.88
N CYS A 57 -24.50 8.98 6.75
CA CYS A 57 -23.69 9.61 5.72
C CYS A 57 -22.23 9.15 5.80
N GLU A 58 -21.64 9.14 7.01
CA GLU A 58 -20.28 8.64 7.22
C GLU A 58 -20.12 7.18 6.84
N ARG A 59 -21.06 6.30 7.25
CA ARG A 59 -21.02 4.87 6.85
C ARG A 59 -21.10 4.72 5.34
N GLN A 60 -21.98 5.47 4.69
CA GLN A 60 -22.12 5.44 3.23
C GLN A 60 -20.85 5.95 2.53
N ASN A 61 -20.22 7.01 3.06
CA ASN A 61 -18.98 7.55 2.50
C ASN A 61 -17.81 6.57 2.68
N ARG A 62 -17.67 5.95 3.86
CA ARG A 62 -16.68 4.88 4.10
C ARG A 62 -16.87 3.70 3.15
N GLN A 63 -18.12 3.30 2.88
CA GLN A 63 -18.42 2.20 1.96
C GLN A 63 -18.07 2.56 0.51
N ARG A 64 -18.45 3.76 0.06
CA ARG A 64 -18.08 4.29 -1.27
C ARG A 64 -16.57 4.37 -1.44
N GLN A 65 -15.84 4.80 -0.41
CA GLN A 65 -14.39 4.88 -0.44
C GLN A 65 -13.71 3.50 -0.50
N LYS A 66 -14.25 2.49 0.19
CA LYS A 66 -13.77 1.09 0.07
C LYS A 66 -13.96 0.52 -1.34
N VAL A 67 -15.12 0.75 -1.95
CA VAL A 67 -15.41 0.29 -3.32
C VAL A 67 -14.50 0.98 -4.32
N ARG A 68 -14.35 2.31 -4.23
CA ARG A 68 -13.41 3.06 -5.08
C ARG A 68 -11.97 2.56 -4.95
N ARG A 69 -11.46 2.36 -3.73
CA ARG A 69 -10.10 1.84 -3.52
C ARG A 69 -9.91 0.46 -4.14
N ARG A 70 -10.90 -0.44 -4.03
CA ARG A 70 -10.86 -1.77 -4.66
C ARG A 70 -10.88 -1.67 -6.19
N GLN A 71 -11.73 -0.81 -6.75
CA GLN A 71 -11.81 -0.61 -8.20
C GLN A 71 -10.53 0.05 -8.76
N THR A 72 -9.97 1.06 -8.09
CA THR A 72 -8.69 1.67 -8.45
C THR A 72 -7.56 0.66 -8.36
N ALA A 73 -7.47 -0.12 -7.28
CA ALA A 73 -6.47 -1.18 -7.15
C ALA A 73 -6.61 -2.24 -8.26
N ALA A 74 -7.84 -2.69 -8.56
CA ALA A 74 -8.10 -3.67 -9.62
C ALA A 74 -7.79 -3.12 -11.01
N THR A 75 -8.08 -1.85 -11.28
CA THR A 75 -7.80 -1.20 -12.57
C THR A 75 -6.30 -0.97 -12.77
N VAL A 76 -5.58 -0.55 -11.72
CA VAL A 76 -4.11 -0.46 -11.73
C VAL A 76 -3.50 -1.84 -11.95
N MET A 77 -3.98 -2.87 -11.26
CA MET A 77 -3.52 -4.25 -11.47
C MET A 77 -3.81 -4.73 -12.90
N ALA A 78 -4.99 -4.46 -13.47
CA ALA A 78 -5.34 -4.89 -14.83
C ALA A 78 -4.50 -4.19 -15.92
N MET A 79 -4.28 -2.87 -15.83
CA MET A 79 -3.37 -2.15 -16.74
C MET A 79 -1.94 -2.70 -16.66
N THR A 80 -1.48 -3.06 -15.45
CA THR A 80 -0.13 -3.60 -15.28
C THR A 80 0.07 -4.92 -16.02
N VAL A 81 -0.88 -5.88 -16.03
CA VAL A 81 -0.63 -7.23 -16.56
C VAL A 81 -0.33 -7.26 -18.06
N SER A 82 -0.94 -6.37 -18.86
CA SER A 82 -0.70 -6.29 -20.31
C SER A 82 0.62 -5.57 -20.67
N GLU A 83 1.03 -4.61 -19.84
CA GLU A 83 2.30 -3.87 -20.00
C GLU A 83 3.48 -4.53 -19.25
N LEU A 84 3.19 -5.55 -18.43
CA LEU A 84 4.14 -6.25 -17.56
C LEU A 84 5.39 -6.76 -18.30
N PRO A 85 5.30 -7.34 -19.51
CA PRO A 85 6.49 -7.77 -20.25
C PRO A 85 7.42 -6.62 -20.65
N ALA A 86 6.87 -5.51 -21.13
CA ALA A 86 7.64 -4.35 -21.56
C ALA A 86 8.27 -3.63 -20.37
N LEU A 87 7.54 -3.54 -19.25
CA LEU A 87 8.04 -2.98 -18.01
C LEU A 87 9.11 -3.87 -17.36
N ASN A 88 8.94 -5.19 -17.38
CA ASN A 88 9.97 -6.13 -16.94
C ASN A 88 11.24 -6.01 -17.79
N ALA A 89 11.10 -5.94 -19.12
CA ALA A 89 12.25 -5.78 -20.01
C ALA A 89 12.99 -4.46 -19.78
N SER A 90 12.28 -3.36 -19.55
CA SER A 90 12.90 -2.07 -19.26
C SER A 90 13.59 -2.07 -17.89
N LEU A 91 12.97 -2.64 -16.86
CA LEU A 91 13.60 -2.81 -15.53
C LEU A 91 14.86 -3.68 -15.59
N ASN A 92 14.85 -4.76 -16.36
CA ASN A 92 16.04 -5.60 -16.53
C ASN A 92 17.13 -4.91 -17.37
N SER A 93 16.74 -4.12 -18.37
CA SER A 93 17.67 -3.29 -19.16
C SER A 93 18.34 -2.22 -18.30
N ILE A 94 17.55 -1.53 -17.47
CA ILE A 94 18.06 -0.58 -16.47
C ILE A 94 19.03 -1.30 -15.53
N SER A 95 18.65 -2.46 -14.99
CA SER A 95 19.53 -3.25 -14.12
C SER A 95 20.86 -3.57 -14.79
N THR A 96 20.83 -4.01 -16.06
CA THR A 96 22.03 -4.31 -16.86
C THR A 96 22.96 -3.10 -16.99
N ILE A 97 22.41 -1.93 -17.32
CA ILE A 97 23.18 -0.69 -17.49
C ILE A 97 23.80 -0.27 -16.13
N PHE A 98 23.03 -0.34 -15.05
CA PHE A 98 23.52 0.01 -13.72
C PHE A 98 24.58 -0.96 -13.19
N ILE A 99 24.49 -2.27 -13.49
CA ILE A 99 25.54 -3.25 -13.15
C ILE A 99 26.81 -2.93 -13.93
N ALA A 100 26.71 -2.66 -15.23
CA ALA A 100 27.86 -2.29 -16.06
C ALA A 100 28.53 -1.00 -15.58
N MET A 101 27.73 0.05 -15.28
CA MET A 101 28.24 1.29 -14.69
C MET A 101 28.84 1.06 -13.29
N GLY A 102 28.23 0.22 -12.47
CA GLY A 102 28.74 -0.15 -11.16
C GLY A 102 30.09 -0.86 -11.23
N TRP A 103 30.30 -1.72 -12.24
CA TRP A 103 31.58 -2.36 -12.53
C TRP A 103 32.63 -1.36 -13.03
N TYR A 104 32.23 -0.40 -13.87
CA TYR A 104 33.09 0.70 -14.29
C TYR A 104 33.54 1.55 -13.09
N PHE A 105 32.63 1.98 -12.22
CA PHE A 105 32.96 2.85 -11.08
C PHE A 105 33.85 2.17 -10.04
N ILE A 106 33.70 0.87 -9.80
CA ILE A 106 34.61 0.16 -8.87
C ILE A 106 36.02 0.04 -9.43
N ARG A 107 36.18 -0.07 -10.75
CA ARG A 107 37.51 -0.02 -11.41
C ARG A 107 38.18 1.35 -11.29
N HIS A 108 37.39 2.42 -11.24
CA HIS A 108 37.87 3.80 -11.08
C HIS A 108 37.99 4.25 -9.62
N GLY A 109 37.84 3.33 -8.65
CA GLY A 109 37.93 3.63 -7.22
C GLY A 109 36.75 4.45 -6.65
N ALA A 110 35.71 4.71 -7.44
CA ALA A 110 34.55 5.53 -7.05
C ALA A 110 33.49 4.71 -6.28
N TRP A 111 33.83 4.29 -5.06
CA TRP A 111 33.00 3.38 -4.24
C TRP A 111 31.58 3.90 -3.95
N ARG A 112 31.40 5.21 -3.72
CA ARG A 112 30.06 5.82 -3.47
C ARG A 112 29.14 5.65 -4.67
N ARG A 113 29.66 5.87 -5.88
CA ARG A 113 28.90 5.72 -7.13
C ARG A 113 28.61 4.25 -7.43
N HIS A 114 29.56 3.37 -7.16
CA HIS A 114 29.36 1.92 -7.23
C HIS A 114 28.20 1.47 -6.33
N MET A 115 28.17 1.89 -5.06
CA MET A 115 27.11 1.53 -4.13
C MET A 115 25.73 2.02 -4.57
N ALA A 116 25.64 3.26 -5.07
CA ALA A 116 24.40 3.79 -5.63
C ALA A 116 23.93 2.94 -6.83
N CYS A 117 24.85 2.61 -7.75
CA CYS A 117 24.51 1.80 -8.92
C CYS A 117 24.06 0.39 -8.57
N MET A 118 24.75 -0.28 -7.63
CA MET A 118 24.39 -1.63 -7.21
C MET A 118 23.06 -1.68 -6.46
N THR A 119 22.74 -0.66 -5.66
CA THR A 119 21.43 -0.55 -5.00
C THR A 119 20.31 -0.37 -6.02
N THR A 120 20.48 0.53 -7.00
CA THR A 120 19.48 0.72 -8.07
C THR A 120 19.32 -0.53 -8.92
N ALA A 121 20.42 -1.20 -9.27
CA ALA A 121 20.38 -2.46 -10.00
C ALA A 121 19.62 -3.55 -9.24
N LEU A 122 19.84 -3.67 -7.92
CA LEU A 122 19.17 -4.63 -7.06
C LEU A 122 17.67 -4.39 -6.97
N ILE A 123 17.27 -3.13 -6.75
CA ILE A 123 15.85 -2.74 -6.71
C ILE A 123 15.18 -3.05 -8.05
N SER A 124 15.82 -2.70 -9.16
CA SER A 124 15.30 -2.95 -10.51
C SER A 124 15.20 -4.46 -10.82
N SER A 125 16.23 -5.24 -10.48
CA SER A 125 16.24 -6.71 -10.63
C SER A 125 15.13 -7.38 -9.79
N THR A 126 14.88 -6.87 -8.58
CA THR A 126 13.83 -7.40 -7.71
C THR A 126 12.45 -7.10 -8.28
N GLY A 127 12.24 -5.88 -8.78
CA GLY A 127 11.02 -5.49 -9.49
C GLY A 127 10.78 -6.34 -10.74
N PHE A 128 11.83 -6.57 -11.54
CA PHE A 128 11.80 -7.46 -12.70
C PHE A 128 11.37 -8.89 -12.31
N LEU A 129 11.99 -9.47 -11.27
CA LEU A 129 11.66 -10.83 -10.85
C LEU A 129 10.21 -10.94 -10.36
N ALA A 130 9.75 -9.97 -9.56
CA ALA A 130 8.37 -9.93 -9.10
C ALA A 130 7.39 -9.83 -10.27
N GLY A 131 7.63 -8.90 -11.20
CA GLY A 131 6.80 -8.76 -12.40
C GLY A 131 6.87 -9.98 -13.32
N TYR A 132 8.02 -10.66 -13.41
CA TYR A 132 8.18 -11.89 -14.19
C TYR A 132 7.33 -13.01 -13.61
N ILE A 133 7.41 -13.25 -12.30
CA ILE A 133 6.60 -14.26 -11.61
C ILE A 133 5.12 -13.95 -11.79
N ILE A 134 4.69 -12.69 -11.60
CA ILE A 134 3.29 -12.30 -11.78
C ILE A 134 2.83 -12.57 -13.22
N TYR A 135 3.62 -12.17 -14.23
CA TYR A 135 3.30 -12.44 -15.63
C TYR A 135 3.17 -13.94 -15.91
N HIS A 136 4.13 -14.73 -15.45
CA HIS A 136 4.20 -16.15 -15.75
C HIS A 136 3.09 -16.95 -15.06
N VAL A 137 2.65 -16.52 -13.87
CA VAL A 137 1.51 -17.11 -13.15
C VAL A 137 0.18 -16.79 -13.82
N HIS A 138 0.02 -15.61 -14.43
CA HIS A 138 -1.25 -15.17 -15.02
C HIS A 138 -1.41 -15.53 -16.50
N VAL A 139 -0.32 -15.51 -17.28
CA VAL A 139 -0.35 -15.66 -18.74
C VAL A 139 -0.02 -17.09 -19.20
N GLY A 140 0.62 -17.89 -18.34
CA GLY A 140 1.11 -19.22 -18.71
C GLY A 140 2.25 -19.16 -19.75
N GLU A 141 2.90 -20.30 -19.99
CA GLU A 141 4.01 -20.39 -20.95
C GLU A 141 3.53 -20.14 -22.38
N LYS A 142 3.76 -18.93 -22.93
CA LYS A 142 3.60 -18.64 -24.37
C LYS A 142 4.69 -19.29 -25.25
N SER A 143 5.44 -20.26 -24.73
CA SER A 143 6.62 -20.85 -25.39
C SER A 143 6.27 -21.89 -26.47
N SER A 144 5.00 -22.22 -26.65
CA SER A 144 4.54 -23.32 -27.53
C SER A 144 4.59 -23.03 -29.05
N GLY A 145 5.12 -21.88 -29.48
CA GLY A 145 5.07 -21.44 -30.88
C GLY A 145 6.38 -21.49 -31.68
N TYR A 146 7.57 -21.59 -31.04
CA TYR A 146 8.83 -21.51 -31.77
C TYR A 146 9.23 -22.87 -32.36
N ARG A 147 9.33 -22.96 -33.70
CA ARG A 147 9.80 -24.14 -34.45
C ARG A 147 11.07 -23.81 -35.23
N GLY A 148 11.95 -24.79 -35.42
CA GLY A 148 13.19 -24.67 -36.22
C GLY A 148 14.42 -24.23 -35.42
N TRP A 149 15.46 -23.76 -36.12
CA TRP A 149 16.77 -23.40 -35.56
C TRP A 149 16.72 -22.34 -34.45
N ILE A 150 15.71 -21.45 -34.48
CA ILE A 150 15.52 -20.40 -33.47
C ILE A 150 15.15 -21.00 -32.11
N ALA A 151 14.33 -22.07 -32.09
CA ALA A 151 13.99 -22.78 -30.86
C ALA A 151 15.22 -23.45 -30.23
N ALA A 152 16.10 -24.02 -31.06
CA ALA A 152 17.33 -24.66 -30.61
C ALA A 152 18.32 -23.70 -29.94
N ILE A 153 18.26 -22.40 -30.24
CA ILE A 153 19.07 -21.36 -29.56
C ILE A 153 18.31 -20.78 -28.37
N TYR A 154 17.00 -20.55 -28.52
CA TYR A 154 16.15 -19.93 -27.52
C TYR A 154 16.00 -20.78 -26.25
N PHE A 155 15.68 -22.07 -26.37
CA PHE A 155 15.42 -22.92 -25.21
C PHE A 155 16.66 -23.11 -24.32
N PRO A 156 17.87 -23.38 -24.86
CA PRO A 156 19.07 -23.47 -24.03
C PRO A 156 19.45 -22.13 -23.38
N MET A 157 19.29 -21.00 -24.09
CA MET A 157 19.55 -19.68 -23.54
C MET A 157 18.56 -19.33 -22.42
N LEU A 158 17.28 -19.64 -22.61
CA LEU A 158 16.25 -19.44 -21.59
C LEU A 158 16.50 -20.34 -20.38
N ALA A 159 16.82 -21.61 -20.61
CA ALA A 159 17.13 -22.56 -19.55
C ALA A 159 18.36 -22.10 -18.75
N SER A 160 19.45 -21.73 -19.42
CA SER A 160 20.64 -21.22 -18.74
C SER A 160 20.34 -19.93 -17.97
N HIS A 161 19.58 -19.01 -18.55
CA HIS A 161 19.17 -17.77 -17.90
C HIS A 161 18.39 -18.04 -16.61
N VAL A 162 17.38 -18.91 -16.64
CA VAL A 162 16.54 -19.24 -15.48
C VAL A 162 17.37 -19.94 -14.40
N LEU A 163 18.18 -20.93 -14.76
CA LEU A 163 19.07 -21.64 -13.82
C LEU A 163 20.06 -20.68 -13.16
N LEU A 164 20.70 -19.81 -13.94
CA LEU A 164 21.62 -18.82 -13.40
C LEU A 164 20.89 -17.74 -12.60
N ALA A 165 19.66 -17.36 -12.94
CA ALA A 165 18.85 -16.43 -12.14
C ALA A 165 18.58 -16.99 -10.74
N PHE A 166 18.20 -18.28 -10.65
CA PHE A 166 18.04 -18.97 -9.36
C PHE A 166 19.35 -19.03 -8.57
N ALA A 167 20.48 -19.27 -9.21
CA ALA A 167 21.79 -19.26 -8.56
C ALA A 167 22.25 -17.83 -8.15
N THR A 168 21.84 -16.81 -8.91
CA THR A 168 22.21 -15.40 -8.66
C THR A 168 21.55 -14.87 -7.40
N LEU A 169 20.31 -15.26 -7.10
CA LEU A 169 19.59 -14.81 -5.91
C LEU A 169 20.34 -15.06 -4.58
N PRO A 170 20.72 -16.31 -4.22
CA PRO A 170 21.50 -16.56 -3.02
C PRO A 170 22.89 -15.91 -3.10
N LEU A 171 23.48 -15.82 -4.29
CA LEU A 171 24.80 -15.20 -4.48
C LEU A 171 24.78 -13.69 -4.18
N VAL A 172 23.73 -12.98 -4.59
CA VAL A 172 23.50 -11.58 -4.26
C VAL A 172 23.27 -11.40 -2.76
N ILE A 173 22.51 -12.29 -2.11
CA ILE A 173 22.35 -12.26 -0.65
C ILE A 173 23.71 -12.46 0.05
N LEU A 174 24.50 -13.44 -0.38
CA LEU A 174 25.83 -13.72 0.16
C LEU A 174 26.83 -12.58 -0.06
N THR A 175 26.67 -11.78 -1.11
CA THR A 175 27.48 -10.56 -1.31
C THR A 175 27.03 -9.38 -0.46
N LEU A 176 25.75 -9.30 -0.08
CA LEU A 176 25.21 -8.25 0.79
C LEU A 176 25.53 -8.49 2.27
N ILE A 177 25.54 -9.74 2.75
CA ILE A 177 25.82 -10.05 4.17
C ILE A 177 27.15 -9.42 4.68
N PRO A 178 28.29 -9.53 3.96
CA PRO A 178 29.53 -8.90 4.38
C PRO A 178 29.48 -7.37 4.41
N VAL A 179 28.63 -6.73 3.60
CA VAL A 179 28.45 -5.26 3.59
C VAL A 179 27.87 -4.79 4.91
N PHE A 180 26.85 -5.48 5.44
CA PHE A 180 26.25 -5.17 6.74
C PHE A 180 27.20 -5.39 7.93
N ARG A 181 28.21 -6.25 7.76
CA ARG A 181 29.24 -6.50 8.78
C ARG A 181 30.51 -5.66 8.56
N SER A 182 30.50 -4.72 7.62
CA SER A 182 31.66 -3.91 7.23
C SER A 182 32.91 -4.74 6.85
N ARG A 183 32.71 -5.95 6.31
CA ARG A 183 33.78 -6.89 5.91
C ARG A 183 34.02 -6.82 4.41
N TRP A 184 34.72 -5.76 3.98
CA TRP A 184 34.97 -5.45 2.58
C TRP A 184 35.78 -6.50 1.82
N ASP A 185 36.74 -7.17 2.48
CA ASP A 185 37.56 -8.21 1.84
C ASP A 185 36.73 -9.41 1.40
N ARG A 186 35.79 -9.83 2.25
CA ARG A 186 34.88 -10.94 1.96
C ARG A 186 33.86 -10.54 0.90
N HIS A 187 33.33 -9.31 0.97
CA HIS A 187 32.49 -8.76 -0.10
C HIS A 187 33.22 -8.82 -1.46
N ARG A 188 34.45 -8.29 -1.54
CA ARG A 188 35.24 -8.26 -2.79
C ARG A 188 35.57 -9.65 -3.33
N ARG A 189 35.79 -10.64 -2.45
CA ARG A 189 36.07 -12.03 -2.87
C ARG A 189 34.85 -12.68 -3.54
N ILE A 190 33.66 -12.48 -2.98
CA ILE A 190 32.41 -13.06 -3.51
C ILE A 190 31.91 -12.24 -4.71
N ALA A 191 32.00 -10.90 -4.65
CA ALA A 191 31.56 -10.00 -5.70
C ALA A 191 32.29 -10.22 -7.04
N ARG A 192 33.56 -10.67 -7.02
CA ARG A 192 34.30 -11.02 -8.24
C ARG A 192 33.63 -12.11 -9.07
N TRP A 193 32.94 -13.05 -8.42
CA TRP A 193 32.15 -14.09 -9.09
C TRP A 193 30.71 -13.64 -9.34
N THR A 194 30.17 -12.82 -8.44
CA THR A 194 28.77 -12.37 -8.52
C THR A 194 28.53 -11.41 -9.67
N ILE A 195 29.42 -10.43 -9.89
CA ILE A 195 29.26 -9.46 -10.97
C ILE A 195 29.15 -10.12 -12.36
N PRO A 196 30.04 -11.03 -12.81
CA PRO A 196 29.92 -11.61 -14.14
C PRO A 196 28.68 -12.49 -14.29
N ILE A 197 28.30 -13.26 -13.27
CA ILE A 197 27.08 -14.07 -13.29
C ILE A 197 25.84 -13.18 -13.36
N TRP A 198 25.78 -12.14 -12.51
CA TRP A 198 24.65 -11.22 -12.47
C TRP A 198 24.51 -10.41 -13.76
N LEU A 199 25.63 -9.99 -14.34
CA LEU A 199 25.65 -9.33 -15.64
C LEU A 199 25.18 -10.28 -16.77
N TYR A 200 25.64 -11.53 -16.77
CA TYR A 200 25.21 -12.53 -17.75
C TYR A 200 23.69 -12.75 -17.70
N VAL A 201 23.12 -12.94 -16.51
CA VAL A 201 21.67 -13.10 -16.33
C VAL A 201 20.92 -11.86 -16.83
N SER A 202 21.38 -10.67 -16.46
CA SER A 202 20.71 -9.43 -16.85
C SER A 202 20.73 -9.23 -18.38
N VAL A 203 21.89 -9.41 -19.03
CA VAL A 203 22.04 -9.31 -20.50
C VAL A 203 21.20 -10.36 -21.23
N THR A 204 21.27 -11.62 -20.80
CA THR A 204 20.49 -12.71 -21.44
C THR A 204 18.99 -12.48 -21.29
N GLY A 205 18.51 -11.90 -20.18
CA GLY A 205 17.10 -11.56 -20.03
C GLY A 205 16.62 -10.51 -21.03
N VAL A 206 17.45 -9.51 -21.35
CA VAL A 206 17.15 -8.52 -22.42
C VAL A 206 17.15 -9.20 -23.79
N LEU A 207 18.12 -10.07 -24.07
CA LEU A 207 18.20 -10.81 -25.33
C LEU A 207 16.98 -11.73 -25.54
N VAL A 208 16.57 -12.47 -24.51
CA VAL A 208 15.36 -13.31 -24.54
C VAL A 208 14.13 -12.45 -24.86
N TYR A 209 13.97 -11.28 -24.24
CA TYR A 209 12.88 -10.37 -24.56
C TYR A 209 12.93 -9.86 -26.00
N LEU A 210 14.10 -9.44 -26.49
CA LEU A 210 14.26 -8.98 -27.87
C LEU A 210 13.95 -10.09 -28.88
N MET A 211 14.41 -11.31 -28.62
CA MET A 211 14.05 -12.48 -29.45
C MET A 211 12.54 -12.70 -29.48
N LEU A 212 11.88 -12.62 -28.32
CA LEU A 212 10.45 -12.91 -28.18
C LEU A 212 9.52 -11.83 -28.77
N TYR A 213 9.92 -10.56 -28.70
CA TYR A 213 9.02 -9.42 -28.99
C TYR A 213 9.44 -8.57 -30.20
N LYS A 214 10.72 -8.56 -30.58
CA LYS A 214 11.23 -7.70 -31.65
C LYS A 214 11.74 -8.46 -32.86
N TRP A 215 12.41 -9.59 -32.68
CA TRP A 215 12.97 -10.35 -33.79
C TRP A 215 12.03 -11.43 -34.33
N PHE A 216 11.27 -12.10 -33.47
CA PHE A 216 10.31 -13.13 -33.88
C PHE A 216 8.95 -12.91 -33.21
N PRO A 217 8.18 -11.88 -33.61
CA PRO A 217 6.82 -11.71 -33.13
C PRO A 217 5.99 -12.95 -33.53
N PRO A 218 5.16 -13.49 -32.62
CA PRO A 218 4.38 -14.67 -32.94
C PRO A 218 3.30 -14.33 -34.00
N PRO A 219 2.94 -15.28 -34.90
CA PRO A 219 2.12 -15.02 -36.09
C PRO A 219 0.74 -14.39 -35.82
N ASN A 220 0.22 -14.56 -34.61
CA ASN A 220 -1.04 -14.00 -34.12
C ASN A 220 -1.03 -12.48 -33.89
N LEU A 221 0.13 -11.81 -33.95
CA LEU A 221 0.25 -10.34 -33.93
C LEU A 221 0.40 -9.74 -35.33
N ALA A 222 0.71 -10.56 -36.35
CA ALA A 222 0.90 -10.11 -37.73
C ALA A 222 -0.40 -10.10 -38.55
N LEU A 223 -1.49 -10.72 -38.06
CA LEU A 223 -2.78 -10.85 -38.75
C LEU A 223 -3.93 -10.08 -38.06
N GLY A 224 -3.62 -9.18 -37.13
CA GLY A 224 -4.60 -8.33 -36.47
C GLY A 224 -4.81 -7.01 -37.21
N HIS A 225 -5.45 -7.09 -38.39
CA HIS A 225 -6.16 -5.97 -39.03
C HIS A 225 -7.65 -6.32 -39.09
#